data_AF-A0AAI9U2Y8-F1
#
_entry.id   AF-A0AAI9U2Y8-F1
#
_cell.length_a   1.000
_cell.length_b   1.000
_cell.length_c   1.000
_cell.angle_alpha   90.00
_cell.angle_beta   90.00
_cell.angle_gamma   90.00
#
_symmetry.space_group_name_H-M   'P 1'
#
loop_
_entity.id
_entity.type
_entity.pdbx_description
1 polymer ?
#
loop_
_entity_poly.entity_id
_entity_poly.type
_entity_poly.pdbx_seq_one_letter_code
_entity_poly.pdbx_strand_id
1 'polypeptide(L)'
;MIRQALYEARPDIMEQVNNGSHPADHKADHNASHDTSPDHNHVKDMYQIGHCLDLVRQSILCRPDLTVEVGDPAVGGVTGFGTEHQCENWQELMDWMKDHE
;
A
#
# COMPACT_ATOMS: atom_id res chain seq x y z
N MET A 1 14.32 -4.03 3.59
CA MET A 1 14.74 -4.86 2.44
C MET A 1 13.58 -5.26 1.53
N ILE A 2 12.34 -5.44 2.00
CA ILE A 2 11.18 -5.75 1.14
C ILE A 2 10.81 -4.61 0.17
N ARG A 3 10.94 -3.35 0.60
CA ARG A 3 10.69 -2.18 -0.25
C ARG A 3 11.59 -2.15 -1.49
N GLN A 4 12.85 -2.57 -1.33
CA GLN A 4 13.83 -2.61 -2.42
C GLN A 4 13.45 -3.69 -3.46
N ALA A 5 13.02 -4.87 -3.00
CA ALA A 5 12.63 -5.98 -3.89
C ALA A 5 11.42 -5.66 -4.79
N LEU A 6 10.45 -4.87 -4.28
CA LEU A 6 9.31 -4.41 -5.10
C LEU A 6 9.73 -3.40 -6.18
N TYR A 7 10.72 -2.55 -5.91
CA TYR A 7 11.29 -1.63 -6.89
C TYR A 7 12.19 -2.34 -7.93
N GLU A 8 12.91 -3.37 -7.52
CA GLU A 8 13.81 -4.14 -8.39
C GLU A 8 13.06 -5.09 -9.34
N ALA A 9 11.84 -5.52 -8.98
CA ALA A 9 11.00 -6.36 -9.83
C ALA A 9 10.41 -5.62 -11.05
N ARG A 10 10.49 -4.28 -11.09
CA ARG A 10 9.88 -3.41 -12.12
C ARG A 10 10.78 -2.20 -12.49
N PRO A 11 11.91 -2.45 -13.18
CA PRO A 11 12.85 -1.39 -13.58
C PRO A 11 12.23 -0.35 -14.54
N ASP A 12 11.16 -0.71 -15.25
CA ASP A 12 10.38 0.14 -16.15
C ASP A 12 9.76 1.38 -15.47
N ILE A 13 9.46 1.30 -14.17
CA ILE A 13 8.80 2.38 -13.43
C ILE A 13 9.78 3.47 -13.00
N MET A 14 11.06 3.13 -12.74
CA MET A 14 12.08 4.07 -12.26
C MET A 14 12.61 4.99 -13.37
N GLU A 15 12.65 4.52 -14.62
CA GLU A 15 13.19 5.28 -15.75
C GLU A 15 12.33 6.51 -16.10
N GLN A 16 11.02 6.46 -15.83
CA GLN A 16 10.11 7.58 -16.07
C GLN A 16 10.19 8.70 -15.02
N VAL A 17 10.71 8.43 -13.82
CA VAL A 17 10.85 9.46 -12.76
C VAL A 17 12.01 10.42 -13.06
N ASN A 18 13.05 9.95 -13.77
CA ASN A 18 14.29 10.72 -13.96
C ASN A 18 14.25 11.71 -15.14
N ASN A 19 13.28 11.58 -16.06
CA ASN A 19 13.16 12.45 -17.24
C ASN A 19 12.21 13.65 -17.04
N GLY A 20 11.62 13.83 -15.85
CA GLY A 20 10.65 14.87 -15.55
C GLY A 20 11.22 16.20 -15.03
N SER A 21 12.50 16.50 -15.28
CA SER A 21 13.16 17.70 -14.72
C SER A 21 13.78 18.58 -15.81
N HIS A 22 13.02 19.54 -16.33
CA HIS A 22 13.54 20.85 -16.72
C HIS A 22 12.39 21.87 -16.89
N PRO A 23 12.33 22.96 -16.09
CA PRO A 23 11.43 24.07 -16.34
C PRO A 23 12.09 25.00 -17.35
N ALA A 24 11.52 25.12 -18.55
CA ALA A 24 11.88 26.17 -19.49
C ALA A 24 10.60 26.81 -20.03
N ASP A 25 10.47 28.10 -19.74
CA ASP A 25 9.43 29.01 -20.20
C ASP A 25 9.15 28.85 -21.70
N HIS A 26 7.89 28.68 -22.13
CA HIS A 26 7.37 29.27 -23.37
C HIS A 26 5.84 29.41 -23.33
N LYS A 27 5.41 30.66 -23.40
CA LYS A 27 4.04 31.14 -23.60
C LYS A 27 3.74 31.12 -25.11
N ALA A 28 2.78 30.31 -25.57
CA ALA A 28 2.10 30.50 -26.86
C ALA A 28 0.84 29.60 -26.98
N ASP A 29 -0.30 30.27 -27.00
CA ASP A 29 -1.41 30.12 -27.94
C ASP A 29 -2.15 28.77 -28.06
N HIS A 30 -3.39 28.80 -27.54
CA HIS A 30 -4.45 27.87 -27.85
C HIS A 30 -4.73 27.85 -29.37
N ASN A 31 -4.51 26.71 -30.02
CA ASN A 31 -5.34 26.34 -31.17
C ASN A 31 -5.42 24.83 -31.37
N ALA A 32 -6.61 24.42 -31.78
CA ALA A 32 -7.11 23.06 -31.84
C ALA A 32 -6.18 22.06 -32.55
N SER A 33 -5.94 20.93 -31.90
CA SER A 33 -5.68 19.66 -32.57
C SER A 33 -6.27 18.56 -31.69
N HIS A 34 -7.34 17.97 -32.21
CA HIS A 34 -8.02 16.81 -31.66
C HIS A 34 -7.06 15.62 -31.76
N ASP A 35 -6.17 15.46 -30.78
CA ASP A 35 -5.24 14.34 -30.73
C ASP A 35 -5.84 13.20 -29.90
N THR A 36 -6.44 12.26 -30.61
CA THR A 36 -6.82 10.96 -30.09
C THR A 36 -5.57 10.14 -29.83
N SER A 37 -5.02 10.23 -28.61
CA SER A 37 -3.98 9.33 -28.13
C SER A 37 -4.44 8.66 -26.83
N PRO A 38 -4.78 7.36 -26.82
CA PRO A 38 -5.02 6.63 -25.59
C PRO A 38 -3.68 6.35 -24.89
N ASP A 39 -3.70 6.12 -23.59
CA ASP A 39 -2.57 5.60 -22.79
C ASP A 39 -1.51 6.57 -22.23
N HIS A 40 -1.94 7.63 -21.55
CA HIS A 40 -1.09 8.32 -20.54
C HIS A 40 -1.59 8.15 -19.09
N ASN A 41 -2.53 7.25 -18.84
CA ASN A 41 -3.21 7.15 -17.54
C ASN A 41 -2.74 5.98 -16.66
N HIS A 42 -2.02 4.99 -17.19
CA HIS A 42 -1.79 3.73 -16.48
C HIS A 42 -0.75 3.81 -15.36
N VAL A 43 0.28 4.66 -15.50
CA VAL A 43 1.35 4.80 -14.49
C VAL A 43 0.92 5.68 -13.32
N LYS A 44 0.10 6.70 -13.60
CA LYS A 44 -0.51 7.56 -12.58
C LYS A 44 -1.45 6.76 -11.68
N ASP A 45 -2.16 5.79 -12.25
CA ASP A 45 -3.09 4.90 -11.55
C ASP A 45 -2.37 3.98 -10.55
N MET A 46 -1.23 3.38 -10.93
CA MET A 46 -0.45 2.50 -10.02
C MET A 46 0.14 3.25 -8.82
N TYR A 47 0.62 4.49 -9.00
CA TYR A 47 1.08 5.32 -7.87
C TYR A 47 -0.08 5.69 -6.94
N GLN A 48 -1.26 5.93 -7.50
CA GLN A 48 -2.45 6.24 -6.73
C GLN A 48 -2.93 5.04 -5.88
N ILE A 49 -2.88 3.84 -6.45
CA ILE A 49 -3.19 2.62 -5.71
C ILE A 49 -2.11 2.33 -4.65
N GLY A 50 -0.83 2.54 -4.99
CA GLY A 50 0.30 2.25 -4.10
C GLY A 50 0.23 3.01 -2.77
N HIS A 51 0.00 4.32 -2.80
CA HIS A 51 -0.07 5.09 -1.55
C HIS A 51 -1.30 4.73 -0.69
N CYS A 52 -2.42 4.37 -1.32
CA CYS A 52 -3.61 3.88 -0.62
C CYS A 52 -3.32 2.53 0.07
N LEU A 53 -2.67 1.60 -0.62
CA LEU A 53 -2.27 0.32 -0.03
C LEU A 53 -1.25 0.53 1.11
N ASP A 54 -0.32 1.46 0.95
CA ASP A 54 0.63 1.82 2.02
C ASP A 54 -0.08 2.41 3.24
N LEU A 55 -1.11 3.24 3.04
CA LEU A 55 -1.92 3.78 4.12
C LEU A 55 -2.69 2.67 4.84
N VAL A 56 -3.35 1.77 4.10
CA VAL A 56 -4.07 0.62 4.68
C VAL A 56 -3.13 -0.30 5.46
N ARG A 57 -1.94 -0.56 4.91
CA ARG A 57 -0.92 -1.37 5.58
C ARG A 57 -0.49 -0.73 6.90
N GLN A 58 -0.25 0.59 6.90
CA GLN A 58 0.12 1.32 8.11
C GLN A 58 -1.01 1.35 9.15
N SER A 59 -2.27 1.49 8.72
CA SER A 59 -3.40 1.47 9.66
C SER A 59 -3.57 0.11 10.35
N ILE A 60 -3.45 -0.99 9.59
CA ILE A 60 -3.60 -2.35 10.13
C ILE A 60 -2.43 -2.68 11.07
N LEU A 61 -1.20 -2.28 10.76
CA LEU A 61 -0.06 -2.52 11.65
C LEU A 61 -0.12 -1.70 12.95
N CYS A 62 -0.76 -0.54 12.93
CA CYS A 62 -0.90 0.31 14.11
C CYS A 62 -1.97 -0.22 15.08
N ARG A 63 -3.03 -0.83 14.55
CA ARG A 63 -4.14 -1.40 15.31
C ARG A 63 -4.49 -2.78 14.73
N PRO A 64 -3.60 -3.76 14.92
CA PRO A 64 -3.85 -5.09 14.41
C PRO A 64 -5.03 -5.71 15.16
N ASP A 65 -5.76 -6.60 14.49
CA ASP A 65 -6.65 -7.50 15.21
C ASP A 65 -5.80 -8.54 15.96
N LEU A 66 -5.98 -8.60 17.28
CA LEU A 66 -5.28 -9.51 18.17
C LEU A 66 -6.07 -10.79 18.48
N THR A 67 -7.22 -11.00 17.82
CA THR A 67 -8.04 -12.19 18.00
C THR A 67 -7.25 -13.44 17.62
N VAL A 68 -7.18 -14.40 18.55
CA VAL A 68 -6.53 -15.69 18.32
C VAL A 68 -7.45 -16.60 17.50
N GLU A 69 -7.00 -17.02 16.34
CA GLU A 69 -7.71 -17.94 15.45
C GLU A 69 -7.93 -19.33 16.08
N VAL A 70 -9.10 -19.92 15.86
CA VAL A 70 -9.42 -21.26 16.35
C VAL A 70 -8.75 -22.32 15.47
N GLY A 71 -7.97 -23.21 16.10
CA GLY A 71 -7.35 -24.34 15.41
C GLY A 71 -8.38 -25.38 14.95
N ASP A 72 -8.29 -25.80 13.69
CA ASP A 72 -8.98 -26.94 13.12
C ASP A 72 -8.06 -28.18 13.11
N PRO A 73 -8.35 -29.20 13.94
CA PRO A 73 -7.56 -30.43 14.00
C PRO A 73 -7.52 -31.22 12.69
N ALA A 74 -8.54 -31.09 11.83
CA ALA A 74 -8.60 -31.84 10.58
C ALA A 74 -7.54 -31.38 9.57
N VAL A 75 -7.17 -30.09 9.61
CA VAL A 75 -6.12 -29.50 8.77
C VAL A 75 -4.80 -29.30 9.53
N GLY A 76 -4.78 -29.54 10.84
CA GLY A 76 -3.59 -29.37 11.69
C GLY A 76 -3.14 -27.90 11.79
N GLY A 77 -4.08 -26.96 11.74
CA GLY A 77 -3.77 -25.53 11.64
C GLY A 77 -5.02 -24.66 11.81
N VAL A 78 -5.00 -23.45 11.24
CA VAL A 78 -6.17 -22.55 11.20
C VAL A 78 -6.66 -22.40 9.77
N THR A 79 -7.96 -22.18 9.59
CA THR A 79 -8.58 -21.96 8.27
C THR A 79 -8.45 -20.51 7.78
N GLY A 80 -8.18 -19.59 8.71
CA GLY A 80 -8.10 -18.14 8.46
C GLY A 80 -9.45 -17.43 8.32
N PHE A 81 -10.57 -18.12 8.56
CA PHE A 81 -11.91 -17.56 8.50
C PHE A 81 -12.83 -18.24 9.52
N GLY A 82 -13.87 -17.53 9.96
CA GLY A 82 -14.93 -18.07 10.81
C GLY A 82 -14.70 -17.89 12.31
N THR A 83 -13.55 -17.35 12.72
CA THR A 83 -13.32 -16.89 14.09
C THR A 83 -14.04 -15.56 14.30
N GLU A 84 -14.76 -15.43 15.42
CA GLU A 84 -15.40 -14.17 15.81
C GLU A 84 -14.35 -13.20 16.34
N HIS A 85 -14.20 -12.05 15.67
CA HIS A 85 -13.27 -11.00 16.05
C HIS A 85 -13.73 -10.31 17.34
N GLN A 86 -12.82 -10.17 18.30
CA GLN A 86 -13.11 -9.59 19.60
C GLN A 86 -12.61 -8.15 19.68
N CYS A 87 -13.42 -7.27 20.28
CA CYS A 87 -12.96 -5.93 20.62
C CYS A 87 -11.89 -6.00 21.71
N GLU A 88 -10.81 -5.25 21.52
CA GLU A 88 -9.67 -5.22 22.44
C GLU A 88 -9.64 -3.96 23.31
N ASN A 89 -9.14 -4.09 24.54
CA ASN A 89 -8.80 -2.96 25.39
C ASN A 89 -7.36 -2.52 25.11
N TRP A 90 -7.22 -1.48 24.29
CA TRP A 90 -5.90 -0.99 23.87
C TRP A 90 -5.03 -0.51 25.03
N GLN A 91 -5.62 0.07 26.08
CA GLN A 91 -4.84 0.54 27.22
C GLN A 91 -4.20 -0.63 27.98
N GLU A 92 -4.99 -1.67 28.23
CA GLU A 92 -4.52 -2.88 28.92
C GLU A 92 -3.42 -3.59 28.14
N LEU A 93 -3.53 -3.67 26.81
CA LEU A 93 -2.46 -4.21 25.97
C LEU A 93 -1.17 -3.39 26.09
N MET A 94 -1.26 -2.06 25.98
CA MET A 94 -0.09 -1.19 26.06
C MET A 94 0.57 -1.27 27.44
N ASP A 95 -0.22 -1.36 28.51
CA ASP A 95 0.27 -1.53 29.87
C ASP A 95 0.99 -2.90 30.01
N TRP A 96 0.39 -3.98 29.50
CA TRP A 96 1.01 -5.31 29.50
C TRP A 96 2.35 -5.32 28.74
N MET A 97 2.41 -4.70 27.55
CA MET A 97 3.65 -4.62 26.77
C MET A 97 4.75 -3.85 27.51
N LYS A 98 4.40 -2.73 28.15
CA LYS A 98 5.35 -1.93 28.93
C LYS A 98 5.94 -2.70 30.12
N ASP A 99 5.18 -3.61 30.71
CA ASP A 99 5.64 -4.42 31.84
C ASP A 99 6.52 -5.61 31.40
N HIS A 100 6.53 -5.95 30.11
CA HIS A 100 7.19 -7.15 29.56
C HIS A 100 8.18 -6.85 28.40
N GLU A 101 8.55 -5.57 28.20
CA GLU A 101 9.66 -5.17 27.31
C GLU A 101 11.04 -5.42 27.94
#